data_AF-A0A970ZNM5-F1
#
_entry.id   AF-A0A970ZNM5-F1
#
_cell.length_a   1.000
_cell.length_b   1.000
_cell.length_c   1.000
_cell.angle_alpha   90.00
_cell.angle_beta   90.00
_cell.angle_gamma   90.00
#
_symmetry.space_group_name_H-M   'P 1'
#
loop_
_entity.id
_entity.type
_entity.pdbx_description
1 polymer ?
#
loop_
_entity_poly.entity_id
_entity_poly.type
_entity_poly.pdbx_seq_one_letter_code
_entity_poly.pdbx_strand_id
1 'polypeptide(L)'
;ITTTLDPGLLDAYRTGSSFLAEPDPIGAGQPDEALKLLDKGIREHPQEWRLRHDKGFIYYWHLKDYKAAGDIWNEASNLPGAPMWLSPLAAMSLSKGGAIEVAIALWRYQYEESDRETVKENARNHLLSIEVARDIWSLDRLTEKYKEKTGAYPRSLEEAVRGRKGYRIVDPLGTPYMYNPATGAASLSPDSTVRYLHVPEIYRESLAIEPQ
;
A
#
# COMPACT_ATOMS: atom_id res chain seq x y z
N ILE A 1 29.39 9.87 -2.09
CA ILE A 1 30.80 9.52 -1.74
C ILE A 1 30.89 8.06 -1.30
N THR A 2 30.05 7.60 -0.35
CA THR A 2 30.06 6.22 0.17
C THR A 2 30.08 5.14 -0.91
N THR A 3 29.11 5.15 -1.84
CA THR A 3 29.05 4.17 -2.95
C THR A 3 30.16 4.31 -3.99
N THR A 4 30.97 5.37 -3.91
CA THR A 4 32.16 5.54 -4.77
C THR A 4 33.39 4.92 -4.09
N LEU A 5 33.46 4.97 -2.76
CA LEU A 5 34.56 4.39 -2.00
C LEU A 5 34.39 2.89 -1.80
N ASP A 6 33.15 2.43 -1.61
CA ASP A 6 32.80 1.02 -1.55
C ASP A 6 31.60 0.74 -2.46
N PRO A 7 31.84 0.36 -3.73
CA PRO A 7 30.79 -0.02 -4.65
C PRO A 7 30.02 -1.26 -4.21
N GLY A 8 30.61 -2.13 -3.39
CA GLY A 8 30.01 -3.39 -2.92
C GLY A 8 28.95 -3.22 -1.84
N LEU A 9 28.88 -2.04 -1.21
CA LEU A 9 27.95 -1.74 -0.13
C LEU A 9 26.51 -1.54 -0.67
N LEU A 10 25.82 -2.66 -0.96
CA LEU A 10 24.45 -2.68 -1.49
C LEU A 10 23.48 -1.82 -0.67
N ASP A 11 23.58 -1.85 0.66
CA ASP A 11 22.70 -1.10 1.56
C ASP A 11 22.80 0.42 1.37
N ALA A 12 23.95 0.94 0.95
CA ALA A 12 24.10 2.37 0.69
C ALA A 12 23.29 2.81 -0.53
N TYR A 13 23.09 1.95 -1.52
CA TYR A 13 22.20 2.22 -2.65
C TYR A 13 20.74 2.13 -2.24
N ARG A 14 20.36 1.05 -1.55
CA ARG A 14 18.96 0.78 -1.16
C ARG A 14 18.46 1.76 -0.13
N THR A 15 19.16 1.88 1.00
CA THR A 15 18.77 2.79 2.09
C THR A 15 18.92 4.25 1.66
N GLY A 16 19.98 4.57 0.92
CA GLY A 16 20.21 5.92 0.41
C GLY A 16 19.11 6.38 -0.54
N SER A 17 18.68 5.51 -1.46
CA SER A 17 17.61 5.84 -2.41
C SER A 17 16.25 5.95 -1.74
N SER A 18 15.92 5.06 -0.79
CA SER A 18 14.70 5.16 0.01
C SER A 18 14.64 6.50 0.77
N PHE A 19 15.72 6.88 1.47
CA PHE A 19 15.77 8.17 2.17
C PHE A 19 15.68 9.37 1.22
N LEU A 20 16.33 9.31 0.06
CA LEU A 20 16.27 10.38 -0.93
C LEU A 20 14.84 10.53 -1.48
N ALA A 21 14.12 9.46 -1.73
CA ALA A 21 12.80 9.51 -2.35
C ALA A 21 11.67 9.96 -1.40
N GLU A 22 11.72 9.52 -0.13
CA GLU A 22 10.69 9.87 0.87
C GLU A 22 10.64 11.38 1.14
N PRO A 23 9.46 12.00 1.25
CA PRO A 23 9.33 13.42 1.58
C PRO A 23 9.61 13.70 3.07
N ASP A 24 9.75 14.98 3.41
CA ASP A 24 9.77 15.45 4.80
C ASP A 24 8.51 14.97 5.55
N PRO A 25 8.60 14.53 6.81
CA PRO A 25 9.78 14.51 7.69
C PRO A 25 10.60 13.21 7.65
N ILE A 26 10.31 12.29 6.72
CA ILE A 26 10.92 10.96 6.67
C ILE A 26 12.23 10.95 5.86
N GLY A 27 12.28 11.74 4.79
CA GLY A 27 13.40 11.78 3.83
C GLY A 27 13.62 13.14 3.19
N ALA A 28 14.36 13.16 2.08
CA ALA A 28 14.80 14.38 1.41
C ALA A 28 13.83 14.91 0.33
N GLY A 29 12.84 14.12 -0.11
CA GLY A 29 11.90 14.50 -1.17
C GLY A 29 12.53 14.68 -2.55
N GLN A 30 13.60 13.93 -2.84
CA GLN A 30 14.42 13.97 -4.05
C GLN A 30 14.37 12.64 -4.82
N PRO A 31 13.20 12.25 -5.39
CA PRO A 31 13.04 10.97 -6.10
C PRO A 31 13.96 10.84 -7.31
N ASP A 32 14.28 11.92 -8.03
CA ASP A 32 15.20 11.86 -9.18
C ASP A 32 16.64 11.52 -8.76
N GLU A 33 17.10 12.02 -7.62
CA GLU A 33 18.43 11.68 -7.08
C GLU A 33 18.47 10.24 -6.58
N ALA A 34 17.36 9.75 -6.02
CA ALA A 34 17.21 8.36 -5.65
C ALA A 34 17.33 7.43 -6.87
N LEU A 35 16.70 7.78 -8.01
CA LEU A 35 16.83 7.04 -9.26
C LEU A 35 18.27 7.02 -9.77
N LYS A 36 18.98 8.16 -9.76
CA LYS A 36 20.40 8.23 -10.17
C LYS A 36 21.29 7.34 -9.31
N LEU A 37 21.02 7.28 -8.00
CA LEU A 37 21.75 6.41 -7.08
C LEU A 37 21.50 4.94 -7.40
N LEU A 38 20.24 4.55 -7.66
CA LEU A 38 19.89 3.18 -8.04
C LEU A 38 20.45 2.79 -9.40
N ASP A 39 20.46 3.69 -10.38
CA ASP A 39 21.10 3.45 -11.68
C ASP A 39 22.60 3.20 -11.54
N LYS A 40 23.26 3.91 -10.62
CA LYS A 40 24.64 3.60 -10.27
C LYS A 40 24.75 2.19 -9.68
N GLY A 41 23.90 1.85 -8.71
CA GLY A 41 23.90 0.52 -8.09
C GLY A 41 23.66 -0.61 -9.10
N ILE A 42 22.70 -0.45 -10.02
CA ILE A 42 22.37 -1.45 -11.05
C ILE A 42 23.54 -1.68 -12.00
N ARG A 43 24.33 -0.64 -12.31
CA ARG A 43 25.55 -0.79 -13.13
C ARG A 43 26.62 -1.63 -12.43
N GLU A 44 26.80 -1.42 -11.12
CA GLU A 44 27.78 -2.16 -10.32
C GLU A 44 27.30 -3.58 -9.98
N HIS A 45 25.99 -3.76 -9.81
CA HIS A 45 25.35 -5.02 -9.37
C HIS A 45 24.20 -5.43 -10.29
N PRO A 46 24.48 -5.80 -11.55
CA PRO A 46 23.43 -6.00 -12.55
C PRO A 46 22.47 -7.16 -12.25
N GLN A 47 22.89 -8.13 -11.43
CA GLN A 47 22.10 -9.29 -11.03
C GLN A 47 21.32 -9.09 -9.73
N GLU A 48 21.54 -7.97 -9.01
CA GLU A 48 20.79 -7.69 -7.78
C GLU A 48 19.40 -7.14 -8.12
N TRP A 49 18.40 -8.02 -8.06
CA TRP A 49 17.02 -7.68 -8.41
C TRP A 49 16.42 -6.63 -7.47
N ARG A 50 16.87 -6.56 -6.21
CA ARG A 50 16.32 -5.60 -5.23
C ARG A 50 16.53 -4.15 -5.66
N LEU A 51 17.64 -3.84 -6.33
CA LEU A 51 17.89 -2.48 -6.83
C LEU A 51 16.87 -2.05 -7.89
N ARG A 52 16.45 -2.98 -8.76
CA ARG A 52 15.37 -2.72 -9.74
C ARG A 52 14.00 -2.69 -9.09
N HIS A 53 13.79 -3.52 -8.07
CA HIS A 53 12.58 -3.44 -7.26
C HIS A 53 12.42 -2.05 -6.61
N ASP A 54 13.46 -1.59 -5.92
CA ASP A 54 13.48 -0.28 -5.24
C ASP A 54 13.31 0.86 -6.25
N LYS A 55 13.88 0.72 -7.46
CA LYS A 55 13.69 1.67 -8.57
C LYS A 55 12.22 1.72 -9.03
N GLY A 56 11.59 0.57 -9.20
CA GLY A 56 10.17 0.48 -9.54
C GLY A 56 9.27 1.07 -8.47
N PHE A 57 9.61 0.88 -7.19
CA PHE A 57 8.89 1.52 -6.09
C PHE A 57 8.92 3.04 -6.21
N ILE A 58 10.08 3.62 -6.54
CA ILE A 58 10.19 5.09 -6.70
C ILE A 58 9.35 5.60 -7.86
N TYR A 59 9.39 4.94 -9.02
CA TYR A 59 8.54 5.29 -10.16
C TYR A 59 7.06 5.24 -9.77
N TYR A 60 6.63 4.15 -9.13
CA TYR A 60 5.23 3.93 -8.78
C TYR A 60 4.75 4.90 -7.71
N TRP A 61 5.50 5.01 -6.62
CA TRP A 61 5.04 5.66 -5.40
C TRP A 61 5.27 7.18 -5.44
N HIS A 62 6.45 7.62 -5.85
CA HIS A 62 6.82 9.04 -5.78
C HIS A 62 6.54 9.76 -7.10
N LEU A 63 6.82 9.13 -8.25
CA LEU A 63 6.67 9.77 -9.56
C LEU A 63 5.34 9.47 -10.26
N LYS A 64 4.58 8.50 -9.75
CA LYS A 64 3.32 7.99 -10.36
C LYS A 64 3.50 7.53 -11.82
N ASP A 65 4.72 7.14 -12.20
CA ASP A 65 5.03 6.55 -13.50
C ASP A 65 4.85 5.03 -13.43
N TYR A 66 3.59 4.61 -13.50
CA TYR A 66 3.22 3.19 -13.40
C TYR A 66 3.78 2.36 -14.54
N LYS A 67 3.98 2.97 -15.72
CA LYS A 67 4.58 2.26 -16.85
C LYS A 67 6.05 1.95 -16.56
N ALA A 68 6.83 2.95 -16.16
CA ALA A 68 8.24 2.75 -15.83
C ALA A 68 8.43 1.78 -14.65
N ALA A 69 7.53 1.82 -13.66
CA ALA A 69 7.52 0.87 -12.55
C ALA A 69 7.28 -0.57 -13.02
N GLY A 70 6.26 -0.78 -13.85
CA GLY A 70 5.94 -2.08 -14.42
C GLY A 70 7.08 -2.64 -15.29
N ASP A 71 7.67 -1.81 -16.15
CA ASP A 71 8.78 -2.20 -17.02
C ASP A 71 10.00 -2.66 -16.21
N ILE A 72 10.41 -1.89 -15.19
CA ILE A 72 11.60 -2.22 -14.39
C ILE A 72 11.37 -3.42 -13.45
N TRP A 73 10.15 -3.63 -12.94
CA TRP A 73 9.83 -4.84 -12.19
C TRP A 73 9.75 -6.07 -13.09
N ASN A 74 9.30 -5.91 -14.34
CA ASN A 74 9.35 -7.00 -15.30
C ASN A 74 10.81 -7.41 -15.58
N GLU A 75 11.73 -6.46 -15.78
CA GLU A 75 13.17 -6.75 -15.85
C GLU A 75 13.66 -7.49 -14.61
N ALA A 76 13.33 -6.96 -13.42
CA ALA A 76 13.75 -7.54 -12.15
C ALA A 76 13.26 -8.98 -11.96
N SER A 77 12.03 -9.28 -12.40
CA SER A 77 11.42 -10.61 -12.27
C SER A 77 12.15 -11.71 -13.06
N ASN A 78 12.96 -11.32 -14.05
CA ASN A 78 13.76 -12.25 -14.87
C ASN A 78 15.17 -12.49 -14.31
N LEU A 79 15.55 -11.85 -13.19
CA LEU A 79 16.87 -12.00 -12.59
C LEU A 79 16.94 -13.21 -11.63
N PRO A 80 18.13 -13.82 -11.47
CA PRO A 80 18.34 -14.90 -10.52
C PRO A 80 17.98 -14.50 -9.09
N GLY A 81 17.23 -15.37 -8.40
CA GLY A 81 16.82 -15.13 -7.01
C GLY A 81 15.72 -14.08 -6.84
N ALA A 82 15.17 -13.54 -7.93
CA ALA A 82 14.00 -12.68 -7.86
C ALA A 82 12.78 -13.47 -7.35
N PRO A 83 11.96 -12.87 -6.47
CA PRO A 83 10.82 -13.56 -5.91
C PRO A 83 9.68 -13.67 -6.93
N MET A 84 8.91 -14.76 -6.85
CA MET A 84 7.83 -15.05 -7.80
C MET A 84 6.71 -13.99 -7.82
N TRP A 85 6.57 -13.17 -6.78
CA TRP A 85 5.57 -12.10 -6.73
C TRP A 85 5.92 -10.89 -7.60
N LEU A 86 7.16 -10.77 -8.09
CA LEU A 86 7.62 -9.59 -8.82
C LEU A 86 7.05 -9.52 -10.25
N SER A 87 6.85 -10.67 -10.90
CA SER A 87 6.19 -10.77 -12.20
C SER A 87 4.71 -10.33 -12.17
N PRO A 88 3.85 -10.85 -11.26
CA PRO A 88 2.49 -10.35 -11.15
C PRO A 88 2.44 -8.88 -10.71
N LEU A 89 3.38 -8.40 -9.88
CA LEU A 89 3.47 -6.98 -9.54
C LEU A 89 3.67 -6.11 -10.80
N ALA A 90 4.60 -6.51 -11.68
CA ALA A 90 4.84 -5.83 -12.95
C ALA A 90 3.57 -5.80 -13.82
N ALA A 91 2.91 -6.95 -13.98
CA ALA A 91 1.69 -7.06 -14.76
C ALA A 91 0.55 -6.20 -14.21
N MET A 92 0.39 -6.15 -12.88
CA MET A 92 -0.62 -5.30 -12.23
C MET A 92 -0.30 -3.81 -12.40
N SER A 93 0.98 -3.42 -12.33
CA SER A 93 1.40 -2.02 -12.50
C SER A 93 1.16 -1.50 -13.92
N LEU A 94 1.30 -2.36 -14.93
CA LEU A 94 0.99 -2.06 -16.33
C LEU A 94 -0.52 -2.11 -16.63
N SER A 95 -1.33 -2.68 -15.73
CA SER A 95 -2.78 -2.79 -15.87
C SER A 95 -3.50 -1.58 -15.26
N LYS A 96 -4.60 -1.14 -15.89
CA LYS A 96 -5.42 -0.03 -15.38
C LYS A 96 -6.17 -0.36 -14.07
N GLY A 97 -6.32 -1.64 -13.73
CA GLY A 97 -7.17 -2.10 -12.62
C GLY A 97 -6.44 -2.57 -11.36
N GLY A 98 -5.11 -2.64 -11.36
CA GLY A 98 -4.33 -3.28 -10.28
C GLY A 98 -3.72 -2.34 -9.25
N ALA A 99 -4.17 -1.08 -9.18
CA ALA A 99 -3.45 -0.06 -8.42
C ALA A 99 -3.41 -0.33 -6.91
N ILE A 100 -4.51 -0.84 -6.33
CA ILE A 100 -4.51 -1.17 -4.90
C ILE A 100 -3.75 -2.46 -4.59
N GLU A 101 -3.83 -3.46 -5.46
CA GLU A 101 -3.10 -4.71 -5.31
C GLU A 101 -1.59 -4.47 -5.39
N VAL A 102 -1.16 -3.60 -6.30
CA VAL A 102 0.23 -3.12 -6.37
C VAL A 102 0.61 -2.42 -5.07
N ALA A 103 -0.20 -1.46 -4.61
CA ALA A 103 0.09 -0.74 -3.37
C ALA A 103 0.24 -1.69 -2.16
N ILE A 104 -0.67 -2.66 -1.99
CA ILE A 104 -0.62 -3.65 -0.91
C ILE A 104 0.66 -4.50 -1.02
N ALA A 105 1.00 -4.96 -2.23
CA ALA A 105 2.20 -5.77 -2.44
C ALA A 105 3.49 -5.00 -2.10
N LEU A 106 3.58 -3.72 -2.51
CA LEU A 106 4.72 -2.87 -2.18
C LEU A 106 4.85 -2.63 -0.68
N TRP A 107 3.77 -2.29 0.01
CA TRP A 107 3.81 -2.07 1.46
C TRP A 107 4.15 -3.33 2.23
N ARG A 108 3.61 -4.47 1.81
CA ARG A 108 3.95 -5.75 2.42
C ARG A 108 5.42 -6.08 2.25
N TYR A 109 5.97 -5.91 1.04
CA TYR A 109 7.40 -6.08 0.81
C TYR A 109 8.23 -5.18 1.72
N GLN A 110 7.89 -3.90 1.79
CA GLN A 110 8.63 -2.93 2.60
C GLN A 110 8.58 -3.25 4.09
N TYR A 111 7.43 -3.75 4.58
CA TYR A 111 7.26 -4.22 5.96
C TYR A 111 8.07 -5.47 6.27
N GLU A 112 8.13 -6.43 5.34
CA GLU A 112 8.82 -7.70 5.55
C GLU A 112 10.35 -7.56 5.44
N GLU A 113 10.84 -6.73 4.52
CA GLU A 113 12.25 -6.71 4.11
C GLU A 113 13.07 -5.56 4.68
N SER A 114 12.44 -4.57 5.31
CA SER A 114 13.17 -3.47 5.95
C SER A 114 13.73 -3.87 7.31
N ASP A 115 14.99 -3.56 7.57
CA ASP A 115 15.57 -3.62 8.92
C ASP A 115 15.36 -2.34 9.73
N ARG A 116 14.88 -1.27 9.08
CA ARG A 116 14.58 0.01 9.74
C ARG A 116 13.17 0.01 10.31
N GLU A 117 13.07 0.14 11.62
CA GLU A 117 11.79 0.15 12.34
C GLU A 117 10.85 1.27 11.84
N THR A 118 11.38 2.45 11.56
CA THR A 118 10.58 3.59 11.04
C THR A 118 9.93 3.30 9.69
N VAL A 119 10.62 2.56 8.83
CA VAL A 119 10.12 2.17 7.51
C VAL A 119 9.10 1.03 7.63
N LYS A 120 9.35 0.06 8.53
CA LYS A 120 8.36 -0.98 8.85
C LYS A 120 7.08 -0.38 9.40
N GLU A 121 7.20 0.54 10.35
CA GLU A 121 6.05 1.23 10.94
C GLU A 121 5.28 2.06 9.91
N ASN A 122 5.97 2.73 8.97
CA ASN A 122 5.31 3.44 7.87
C ASN A 122 4.49 2.48 6.99
N ALA A 123 5.11 1.37 6.54
CA ALA A 123 4.45 0.37 5.72
C ALA A 123 3.27 -0.30 6.45
N ARG A 124 3.43 -0.59 7.75
CA ARG A 124 2.38 -1.12 8.62
C ARG A 124 1.19 -0.17 8.68
N ASN A 125 1.42 1.11 8.89
CA ASN A 125 0.35 2.12 8.95
C ASN A 125 -0.42 2.24 7.63
N HIS A 126 0.26 2.13 6.48
CA HIS A 126 -0.41 2.07 5.18
C HIS A 126 -1.29 0.82 5.02
N LEU A 127 -0.80 -0.36 5.41
CA LEU A 127 -1.58 -1.61 5.35
C LEU A 127 -2.82 -1.56 6.25
N LEU A 128 -2.66 -1.08 7.49
CA LEU A 128 -3.80 -0.90 8.41
C LEU A 128 -4.83 0.09 7.87
N SER A 129 -4.37 1.19 7.26
CA SER A 129 -5.26 2.21 6.68
C SER A 129 -6.07 1.64 5.51
N ILE A 130 -5.47 0.77 4.69
CA ILE A 130 -6.16 0.06 3.60
C ILE A 130 -7.23 -0.89 4.16
N GLU A 131 -6.94 -1.62 5.24
CA GLU A 131 -7.94 -2.47 5.90
C GLU A 131 -9.09 -1.66 6.48
N VAL A 132 -8.80 -0.52 7.13
CA VAL A 132 -9.82 0.41 7.64
C VAL A 132 -10.71 0.94 6.53
N ALA A 133 -10.12 1.39 5.42
CA ALA A 133 -10.86 1.91 4.28
C ALA A 133 -11.76 0.84 3.67
N ARG A 134 -11.23 -0.38 3.49
CA ARG A 134 -12.00 -1.54 3.04
C ARG A 134 -13.21 -1.80 3.93
N ASP A 135 -13.01 -1.88 5.24
CA ASP A 135 -14.08 -2.16 6.19
C ASP A 135 -15.17 -1.08 6.14
N ILE A 136 -14.79 0.19 6.26
CA ILE A 136 -15.73 1.33 6.24
C ILE A 136 -16.52 1.35 4.93
N TRP A 137 -15.86 1.26 3.77
CA TRP A 137 -16.55 1.30 2.49
C TRP A 137 -17.46 0.08 2.26
N SER A 138 -17.09 -1.08 2.79
CA SER A 138 -17.94 -2.27 2.76
C SER A 138 -19.18 -2.09 3.63
N LEU A 139 -19.01 -1.53 4.83
CA LEU A 139 -20.13 -1.23 5.74
C LEU A 139 -21.07 -0.18 5.16
N ASP A 140 -20.55 0.89 4.57
CA ASP A 140 -21.36 1.93 3.89
C ASP A 140 -22.19 1.34 2.75
N ARG A 141 -21.59 0.48 1.91
CA ARG A 141 -22.34 -0.20 0.85
C ARG A 141 -23.42 -1.11 1.41
N LEU A 142 -23.12 -1.81 2.49
CA LEU A 142 -24.05 -2.71 3.14
C LEU A 142 -25.24 -1.96 3.78
N THR A 143 -25.00 -0.82 4.42
CA THR A 143 -26.05 -0.01 5.05
C THR A 143 -26.95 0.66 4.00
N GLU A 144 -26.37 1.13 2.90
CA GLU A 144 -27.15 1.60 1.74
C GLU A 144 -28.00 0.47 1.16
N LYS A 145 -27.43 -0.73 0.96
CA LYS A 145 -28.19 -1.87 0.44
C LYS A 145 -29.31 -2.31 1.38
N TYR A 146 -29.09 -2.20 2.69
CA TYR A 146 -30.12 -2.46 3.69
C TYR A 146 -31.27 -1.46 3.53
N LYS A 147 -30.98 -0.16 3.44
CA LYS A 147 -31.98 0.89 3.25
C LYS A 147 -32.77 0.73 1.95
N GLU A 148 -32.11 0.37 0.85
CA GLU A 148 -32.80 0.05 -0.41
C GLU A 148 -33.85 -1.05 -0.25
N LYS A 149 -33.57 -2.06 0.59
CA LYS A 149 -34.47 -3.21 0.81
C LYS A 149 -35.57 -2.96 1.85
N THR A 150 -35.28 -2.20 2.91
CA THR A 150 -36.18 -2.06 4.07
C THR A 150 -36.84 -0.67 4.20
N GLY A 151 -36.33 0.32 3.46
CA GLY A 151 -36.78 1.72 3.52
C GLY A 151 -36.11 2.57 4.61
N ALA A 152 -35.28 1.97 5.48
CA ALA A 152 -34.57 2.68 6.53
C ALA A 152 -33.17 2.09 6.75
N TYR A 153 -32.22 2.89 7.25
CA TYR A 153 -30.91 2.39 7.66
C TYR A 153 -31.03 1.43 8.85
N PRO A 154 -30.10 0.46 9.00
CA PRO A 154 -30.07 -0.42 10.16
C PRO A 154 -29.82 0.40 11.44
N ARG A 155 -30.29 -0.10 12.60
CA ARG A 155 -30.11 0.61 13.88
C ARG A 155 -28.68 0.52 14.41
N SER A 156 -27.93 -0.48 13.97
CA SER A 156 -26.53 -0.68 14.32
C SER A 156 -25.79 -1.49 13.25
N LEU A 157 -24.45 -1.49 13.32
CA LEU A 157 -23.63 -2.31 12.41
C LEU A 157 -23.83 -3.81 12.66
N GLU A 158 -24.09 -4.24 13.91
CA GLU A 158 -24.40 -5.64 14.25
C GLU A 158 -25.67 -6.11 13.56
N GLU A 159 -26.67 -5.24 13.43
CA GLU A 159 -27.87 -5.51 12.65
C GLU A 159 -27.55 -5.59 11.15
N ALA A 160 -26.74 -4.66 10.63
CA ALA A 160 -26.32 -4.63 9.24
C ALA A 160 -25.59 -5.91 8.82
N VAL A 161 -24.65 -6.40 9.64
CA VAL A 161 -23.82 -7.56 9.31
C VAL A 161 -24.43 -8.91 9.71
N ARG A 162 -25.59 -8.93 10.38
CA ARG A 162 -26.19 -10.18 10.89
C ARG A 162 -26.38 -11.22 9.77
N GLY A 163 -25.75 -12.39 9.95
CA GLY A 163 -25.79 -13.49 8.98
C GLY A 163 -24.88 -13.32 7.76
N ARG A 164 -24.07 -12.25 7.71
CA ARG A 164 -23.13 -11.96 6.61
C ARG A 164 -21.70 -12.23 7.07
N LYS A 165 -20.88 -12.80 6.19
CA LYS A 165 -19.45 -13.06 6.43
C LYS A 165 -18.61 -11.98 5.74
N GLY A 166 -17.41 -11.73 6.28
CA GLY A 166 -16.43 -10.84 5.66
C GLY A 166 -16.52 -9.37 6.09
N TYR A 167 -17.61 -8.94 6.74
CA TYR A 167 -17.75 -7.59 7.27
C TYR A 167 -17.24 -7.52 8.71
N ARG A 168 -16.31 -6.61 8.97
CA ARG A 168 -15.80 -6.32 10.32
C ARG A 168 -16.47 -5.05 10.85
N ILE A 169 -16.78 -5.04 12.15
CA ILE A 169 -17.35 -3.89 12.86
C ILE A 169 -16.37 -3.30 13.89
N VAL A 170 -15.15 -3.84 13.92
CA VAL A 170 -14.00 -3.35 14.68
C VAL A 170 -12.87 -3.10 13.70
N ASP A 171 -12.05 -2.10 13.99
CA ASP A 171 -10.85 -1.81 13.23
C ASP A 171 -9.80 -2.92 13.38
N PRO A 172 -8.73 -2.92 12.55
CA PRO A 172 -7.70 -3.96 12.58
C PRO A 172 -6.94 -4.08 13.91
N LEU A 173 -7.04 -3.09 14.80
CA LEU A 173 -6.43 -3.09 16.14
C LEU A 173 -7.45 -3.33 17.26
N GLY A 174 -8.72 -3.57 16.92
CA GLY A 174 -9.77 -4.02 17.82
C GLY A 174 -10.70 -2.94 18.35
N THR A 175 -10.53 -1.67 17.98
CA THR A 175 -11.46 -0.62 18.40
C THR A 175 -12.73 -0.66 17.53
N PRO A 176 -13.96 -0.67 18.10
CA PRO A 176 -15.19 -0.65 17.33
C PRO A 176 -15.28 0.55 16.38
N TYR A 177 -15.78 0.32 15.15
CA TYR A 177 -16.15 1.41 14.26
C TYR A 177 -17.36 2.16 14.81
N MET A 178 -17.41 3.46 14.53
CA MET A 178 -18.60 4.27 14.80
C MET A 178 -19.62 4.13 13.67
N TYR A 179 -20.88 4.37 14.00
CA TYR A 179 -21.98 4.29 13.05
C TYR A 179 -23.04 5.36 13.33
N ASN A 180 -23.46 6.06 12.28
CA ASN A 180 -24.54 7.03 12.36
C ASN A 180 -25.83 6.46 11.71
N PRO A 181 -26.85 6.08 12.50
CA PRO A 181 -28.09 5.51 11.95
C PRO A 181 -28.94 6.51 11.16
N ALA A 182 -28.72 7.82 11.29
CA ALA A 182 -29.43 8.82 10.50
C ALA A 182 -28.90 8.90 9.06
N THR A 183 -27.59 8.66 8.87
CA THR A 183 -26.93 8.77 7.56
C THR A 183 -26.50 7.41 6.99
N GLY A 184 -26.50 6.35 7.78
CA GLY A 184 -25.99 5.04 7.40
C GLY A 184 -24.47 4.93 7.33
N ALA A 185 -23.73 5.99 7.70
CA ALA A 185 -22.28 6.05 7.52
C ALA A 185 -21.54 5.35 8.66
N ALA A 186 -20.55 4.52 8.30
CA ALA A 186 -19.54 4.02 9.22
C ALA A 186 -18.33 4.96 9.25
N SER A 187 -17.63 5.04 10.38
CA SER A 187 -16.40 5.83 10.49
C SER A 187 -15.42 5.25 11.49
N LEU A 188 -14.14 5.64 11.35
CA LEU A 188 -13.11 5.31 12.33
C LEU A 188 -13.43 6.00 13.66
N SER A 189 -13.29 5.28 14.77
CA SER A 189 -13.47 5.85 16.11
C SER A 189 -12.31 6.80 16.46
N PRO A 190 -12.56 7.91 17.18
CA PRO A 190 -11.50 8.74 17.74
C PRO A 190 -10.64 7.99 18.78
N ASP A 191 -11.15 6.90 19.35
CA ASP A 191 -10.42 6.03 20.28
C ASP A 191 -9.57 4.97 19.54
N SER A 192 -9.57 4.98 18.21
CA SER A 192 -8.73 4.08 17.43
C SER A 192 -7.25 4.40 17.65
N THR A 193 -6.44 3.36 17.79
CA THR A 193 -4.98 3.46 17.82
C THR A 193 -4.36 3.31 16.43
N VAL A 194 -5.18 3.12 15.39
CA VAL A 194 -4.72 3.09 14.00
C VAL A 194 -4.26 4.49 13.60
N ARG A 195 -2.99 4.62 13.23
CA ARG A 195 -2.49 5.84 12.58
C ARG A 195 -2.97 5.86 11.13
N TYR A 196 -4.18 6.40 10.93
CA TYR A 196 -4.81 6.42 9.62
C TYR A 196 -4.10 7.37 8.66
N LEU A 197 -3.66 6.82 7.53
CA LEU A 197 -3.12 7.53 6.39
C LEU A 197 -4.19 7.55 5.29
N HIS A 198 -4.35 8.69 4.61
CA HIS A 198 -5.38 8.83 3.59
C HIS A 198 -5.26 7.75 2.51
N VAL A 199 -6.34 6.99 2.32
CA VAL A 199 -6.47 6.00 1.25
C VAL A 199 -7.23 6.65 0.09
N PRO A 200 -6.66 6.68 -1.13
CA PRO A 200 -7.33 7.25 -2.30
C PRO A 200 -8.68 6.61 -2.61
N GLU A 201 -9.70 7.43 -2.84
CA GLU A 201 -11.07 6.99 -3.13
C GLU A 201 -11.16 6.11 -4.39
N ILE A 202 -10.22 6.25 -5.32
CA ILE A 202 -10.12 5.41 -6.52
C ILE A 202 -9.98 3.91 -6.20
N TYR A 203 -9.57 3.54 -4.99
CA TYR A 203 -9.45 2.15 -4.55
C TYR A 203 -10.76 1.57 -4.00
N ARG A 204 -11.81 2.39 -3.84
CA ARG A 204 -13.07 1.98 -3.21
C ARG A 204 -13.74 0.83 -3.91
N GLU A 205 -13.84 0.87 -5.23
CA GLU A 205 -14.47 -0.17 -6.03
C GLU A 205 -13.73 -1.52 -5.91
N SER A 206 -12.41 -1.50 -5.83
CA SER A 206 -11.60 -2.72 -5.70
C SER A 206 -11.56 -3.27 -4.27
N LEU A 207 -11.70 -2.41 -3.25
CA LEU A 207 -11.60 -2.82 -1.85
C LEU A 207 -12.93 -3.23 -1.22
N ALA A 208 -14.02 -2.53 -1.56
CA ALA A 208 -15.30 -2.73 -0.89
C ALA A 208 -15.88 -4.11 -1.20
N ILE A 209 -16.39 -4.79 -0.16
CA ILE A 209 -17.05 -6.09 -0.30
C ILE A 209 -18.46 -5.85 -0.86
N GLU A 210 -18.81 -6.61 -1.91
CA GLU A 210 -20.15 -6.57 -2.47
C GLU A 210 -21.18 -7.21 -1.52
N PRO A 211 -22.30 -6.53 -1.23
CA PRO A 211 -23.41 -7.11 -0.49
C PRO A 211 -24.08 -8.23 -1.31
N GLN A 212 -24.08 -9.46 -0.79
CA GLN A 212 -24.89 -10.57 -1.32
C GLN A 212 -26.39 -10.39 -1.02
#